data_AF-A0A4R5CDA0-F1
#
_entry.id   AF-A0A4R5CDA0-F1
#
_cell.length_a   1.000
_cell.length_b   1.000
_cell.length_c   1.000
_cell.angle_alpha   90.00
_cell.angle_beta   90.00
_cell.angle_gamma   90.00
#
_symmetry.space_group_name_H-M   'P 1'
#
loop_
_entity.id
_entity.type
_entity.pdbx_description
1 polymer ?
#
loop_
_entity_poly.entity_id
_entity_poly.type
_entity_poly.pdbx_seq_one_letter_code
_entity_poly.pdbx_strand_id
1 'polypeptide(L)'
;MSSPDGDRERILATVTDIVSAEFSVPGEQLDPATVLLRTEGGESVKLMRATARIEDEFGVRILSRQQATWSINDFVDQVLLALASASARRP
;
A
#
# COMPACT_ATOMS: atom_id res chain seq x y z
N MET A 1 -9.20 -19.22 -11.20
CA MET A 1 -9.93 -18.11 -10.59
C MET A 1 -9.19 -17.77 -9.32
N SER A 2 -8.43 -16.66 -9.27
CA SER A 2 -7.98 -16.15 -7.98
C SER A 2 -9.22 -15.68 -7.22
N SER A 3 -9.43 -16.19 -6.01
CA SER A 3 -10.45 -15.63 -5.13
C SER A 3 -10.03 -14.21 -4.74
N PRO A 4 -10.96 -13.24 -4.67
CA PRO A 4 -10.64 -11.86 -4.28
C PRO A 4 -9.93 -11.78 -2.93
N ASP A 5 -10.24 -12.71 -2.02
CA ASP A 5 -9.57 -12.85 -0.72
C ASP A 5 -8.09 -13.22 -0.85
N GLY A 6 -7.74 -14.09 -1.81
CA GLY A 6 -6.36 -14.50 -2.08
C GLY A 6 -5.53 -13.41 -2.76
N ASP A 7 -6.16 -12.57 -3.58
CA ASP A 7 -5.49 -11.41 -4.15
C ASP A 7 -5.26 -10.32 -3.10
N ARG A 8 -6.21 -10.10 -2.18
CA ARG A 8 -6.04 -9.16 -1.06
C ARG A 8 -4.91 -9.61 -0.12
N GLU A 9 -4.83 -10.89 0.24
CA GLU A 9 -3.78 -11.42 1.11
C GLU A 9 -2.39 -11.26 0.48
N ARG A 10 -2.27 -11.55 -0.82
CA ARG A 10 -1.02 -11.32 -1.57
C ARG A 10 -0.62 -9.84 -1.58
N ILE A 11 -1.56 -8.94 -1.89
CA ILE A 11 -1.29 -7.50 -1.90
C ILE A 11 -0.89 -7.02 -0.50
N LEU A 12 -1.58 -7.47 0.55
CA LEU A 12 -1.25 -7.13 1.92
C LEU A 12 0.18 -7.58 2.29
N ALA A 13 0.57 -8.80 1.96
CA ALA A 13 1.91 -9.30 2.23
C ALA A 13 2.99 -8.45 1.54
N THR A 14 2.82 -8.16 0.25
CA THR A 14 3.76 -7.33 -0.52
C THR A 14 3.82 -5.89 -0.02
N VAL A 15 2.67 -5.25 0.24
CA VAL A 15 2.63 -3.88 0.78
C VAL A 15 3.31 -3.84 2.15
N THR A 16 3.07 -4.84 3.01
CA THR A 16 3.71 -4.94 4.33
C THR A 16 5.22 -5.07 4.22
N ASP A 17 5.73 -5.86 3.27
CA ASP A 17 7.17 -6.00 3.01
C ASP A 17 7.81 -4.68 2.57
N ILE A 18 7.17 -3.97 1.63
CA ILE A 18 7.63 -2.66 1.15
C ILE A 18 7.68 -1.65 2.30
N VAL A 19 6.62 -1.57 3.10
CA VAL A 19 6.55 -0.66 4.26
C VAL A 19 7.60 -1.06 5.30
N SER A 20 7.77 -2.35 5.59
CA SER A 20 8.80 -2.86 6.51
C SER A 20 10.20 -2.41 6.08
N ALA A 21 10.52 -2.53 4.79
CA ALA A 21 11.81 -2.11 4.23
C ALA A 21 12.04 -0.59 4.34
N GLU A 22 11.05 0.24 3.99
CA GLU A 22 11.18 1.71 4.02
C GLU A 22 11.21 2.28 5.43
N PHE A 23 10.44 1.70 6.35
CA PHE A 23 10.35 2.17 7.73
C PHE A 23 11.41 1.56 8.64
N SER A 24 12.11 0.50 8.18
CA SER A 24 13.06 -0.29 8.97
C SER A 24 12.40 -0.90 10.21
N VAL A 25 11.15 -1.34 10.06
CA VAL A 25 10.34 -1.99 11.10
C VAL A 25 10.01 -3.39 10.60
N PRO A 26 10.30 -4.47 11.34
CA PRO A 26 9.95 -5.82 10.92
C PRO A 26 8.45 -5.96 10.62
N GLY A 27 8.10 -6.63 9.53
CA GLY A 27 6.69 -6.82 9.13
C GLY A 27 5.81 -7.45 10.21
N GLU A 28 6.37 -8.33 11.05
CA GLU A 28 5.68 -8.94 12.21
C GLU A 28 5.28 -7.93 13.30
N GLN A 29 5.92 -6.75 13.32
CA GLN A 29 5.62 -5.66 14.25
C GLN A 29 4.73 -4.58 13.61
N LEU A 30 4.43 -4.69 12.32
CA LEU A 30 3.52 -3.79 11.63
C LEU A 30 2.10 -4.30 11.76
N ASP A 31 1.30 -3.61 12.57
CA ASP A 31 -0.13 -3.81 12.58
C ASP A 31 -0.75 -3.17 11.32
N PRO A 32 -1.51 -3.91 10.49
CA PRO A 32 -2.04 -3.39 9.22
C PRO A 32 -3.02 -2.22 9.36
N ALA A 33 -3.61 -2.02 10.55
CA ALA A 33 -4.51 -0.90 10.84
C ALA A 33 -3.77 0.31 11.42
N THR A 34 -2.47 0.19 11.69
CA THR A 34 -1.66 1.32 12.18
C THR A 34 -1.42 2.33 11.07
N VAL A 35 -1.72 3.59 11.38
CA VAL A 35 -1.38 4.74 10.53
C VAL A 35 0.13 4.91 10.45
N LEU A 36 0.65 4.98 9.23
CA LEU A 36 2.09 4.98 8.94
C LEU A 36 2.77 6.33 9.18
N LEU A 37 2.01 7.42 9.19
CA LEU A 37 2.53 8.76 9.47
C LEU A 37 2.15 9.16 10.90
N ARG A 38 3.10 9.25 11.83
CA ARG A 38 2.85 9.59 13.24
C ARG A 38 3.31 10.99 13.64
N THR A 39 3.51 11.89 12.68
CA THR A 39 3.74 13.35 12.85
C THR A 39 5.21 13.79 12.92
N GLU A 40 6.18 13.01 12.41
CA GLU A 40 7.56 13.52 12.25
C GLU A 40 8.01 13.53 10.78
N GLY A 41 8.63 14.63 10.34
CA GLY A 41 8.89 14.92 8.92
C GLY A 41 9.75 13.91 8.15
N GLY A 42 10.47 13.01 8.85
CA GLY A 42 11.20 11.90 8.24
C GLY A 42 10.29 10.78 7.71
N GLU A 43 9.11 10.60 8.30
CA GLU A 43 8.14 9.57 7.91
C GLU A 43 7.45 9.90 6.58
N SER A 44 7.31 11.18 6.24
CA SER A 44 6.71 11.63 4.97
C SER A 44 7.52 11.20 3.74
N VAL A 45 8.85 11.24 3.84
CA VAL A 45 9.73 10.82 2.73
C VAL A 45 9.71 9.30 2.57
N LYS A 46 9.72 8.56 3.68
CA LYS A 46 9.58 7.10 3.69
C LYS A 46 8.24 6.67 3.10
N LEU A 47 7.16 7.35 3.50
CA LEU A 47 5.83 7.13 2.95
C LEU A 47 5.79 7.36 1.43
N MET A 48 6.35 8.46 0.94
CA MET A 48 6.43 8.71 -0.51
C MET A 48 7.22 7.63 -1.26
N ARG A 49 8.31 7.13 -0.68
CA ARG A 49 9.10 6.03 -1.28
C ARG A 49 8.33 4.71 -1.27
N ALA A 50 7.66 4.40 -0.17
CA ALA A 50 6.79 3.23 -0.07
C ALA A 50 5.66 3.29 -1.11
N THR A 51 4.96 4.42 -1.19
CA THR A 51 3.92 4.64 -2.21
C THR A 51 4.47 4.42 -3.62
N ALA A 52 5.61 5.02 -3.95
CA ALA A 52 6.21 4.87 -5.28
C ALA A 52 6.58 3.42 -5.62
N ARG A 53 7.10 2.66 -4.64
CA ARG A 53 7.39 1.23 -4.81
C ARG A 53 6.13 0.39 -4.98
N ILE A 54 5.06 0.68 -4.23
CA ILE A 54 3.76 0.02 -4.37
C ILE A 54 3.17 0.30 -5.76
N GLU A 55 3.21 1.55 -6.22
CA GLU A 55 2.75 1.91 -7.56
C GLU A 55 3.50 1.16 -8.66
N ASP A 56 4.83 1.06 -8.55
CA ASP A 56 5.69 0.35 -9.50
C ASP A 56 5.41 -1.16 -9.51
N GLU A 57 5.38 -1.78 -8.32
CA GLU A 57 5.17 -3.22 -8.15
C GLU A 57 3.83 -3.71 -8.71
N PHE A 58 2.76 -2.92 -8.51
CA PHE A 58 1.42 -3.29 -8.99
C PHE A 58 1.03 -2.64 -10.31
N GLY A 59 1.88 -1.77 -10.87
CA GLY A 59 1.57 -1.01 -12.09
C GLY A 59 0.33 -0.10 -11.95
N VAL A 60 0.11 0.46 -10.77
CA VAL A 60 -1.05 1.30 -10.44
C VAL A 60 -0.66 2.75 -10.17
N ARG A 61 -1.66 3.64 -10.10
CA ARG A 61 -1.48 5.03 -9.64
C ARG A 61 -2.39 5.33 -8.47
N ILE A 62 -1.78 5.76 -7.36
CA ILE A 62 -2.42 6.15 -6.12
C ILE A 62 -2.52 7.68 -6.10
N LEU A 63 -3.69 8.21 -6.49
CA LEU A 63 -3.88 9.65 -6.69
C LEU A 63 -4.30 10.42 -5.42
N SER A 64 -4.32 9.76 -4.26
CA SER A 64 -4.89 10.38 -3.06
C SER A 64 -3.95 11.37 -2.40
N ARG A 65 -4.50 12.55 -2.05
CA ARG A 65 -3.83 13.58 -1.26
C ARG A 65 -3.86 13.33 0.25
N GLN A 66 -4.53 12.27 0.72
CA GLN A 66 -4.68 11.95 2.15
C GLN A 66 -3.77 10.81 2.63
N GLN A 67 -2.71 10.48 1.89
CA GLN A 67 -1.77 9.41 2.27
C GLN A 67 -1.21 9.57 3.70
N ALA A 68 -1.18 10.80 4.21
CA ALA A 68 -0.74 11.12 5.56
C ALA A 68 -1.56 10.48 6.69
N THR A 69 -2.75 9.94 6.44
CA THR A 69 -3.55 9.23 7.46
C THR A 69 -3.70 7.75 7.16
N TRP A 70 -2.97 7.23 6.18
CA TRP A 70 -3.18 5.88 5.69
C TRP A 70 -2.46 4.84 6.54
N SER A 71 -3.20 3.78 6.81
CA SER A 71 -2.70 2.51 7.27
C SER A 71 -2.27 1.62 6.10
N ILE A 72 -1.64 0.49 6.39
CA ILE A 72 -1.31 -0.52 5.38
C ILE A 72 -2.58 -1.02 4.68
N ASN A 73 -3.68 -1.21 5.43
CA ASN A 73 -4.97 -1.60 4.85
C ASN A 73 -5.49 -0.58 3.83
N ASP A 74 -5.35 0.73 4.11
CA ASP A 74 -5.76 1.76 3.15
C ASP A 74 -4.96 1.66 1.85
N PHE A 75 -3.66 1.37 1.91
CA PHE A 75 -2.86 1.11 0.71
C PHE A 75 -3.35 -0.10 -0.07
N VAL A 76 -3.66 -1.21 0.63
CA VAL A 76 -4.18 -2.43 0.01
C VAL A 76 -5.51 -2.16 -0.71
N ASP A 77 -6.43 -1.46 -0.07
CA ASP A 77 -7.74 -1.15 -0.64
C ASP A 77 -7.62 -0.24 -1.86
N GLN A 78 -6.66 0.69 -1.86
CA GLN A 78 -6.40 1.59 -3.00
C GLN A 78 -5.76 0.87 -4.18
N VAL A 79 -4.85 -0.08 -3.93
CA VAL A 79 -4.30 -0.95 -4.98
C VAL A 79 -5.41 -1.79 -5.60
N LEU A 80 -6.26 -2.42 -4.78
CA LEU A 80 -7.41 -3.19 -5.26
C LEU A 80 -8.36 -2.34 -6.12
N LEU A 81 -8.69 -1.13 -5.66
CA LEU A 81 -9.53 -0.20 -6.41
C LEU A 81 -8.91 0.18 -7.76
N ALA A 82 -7.60 0.45 -7.77
CA ALA A 82 -6.88 0.83 -8.99
C ALA A 82 -6.80 -0.34 -9.99
N LEU A 83 -6.52 -1.55 -9.52
CA LEU A 83 -6.50 -2.77 -10.34
C LEU A 83 -7.88 -3.07 -10.94
N ALA A 84 -8.95 -2.98 -10.14
CA ALA A 84 -10.32 -3.15 -10.62
C ALA A 84 -10.67 -2.12 -11.70
N SER A 85 -10.29 -0.86 -11.48
CA SER A 85 -10.51 0.25 -12.42
C SER A 85 -9.71 0.12 -13.71
N ALA A 86 -8.52 -0.50 -13.67
CA ALA A 86 -7.70 -0.78 -14.83
C ALA A 86 -8.27 -1.98 -15.63
N SER A 87 -8.75 -3.01 -14.93
CA SER A 87 -9.42 -4.15 -15.56
C SER A 87 -10.71 -3.74 -16.28
N ALA A 88 -11.52 -2.85 -15.68
CA ALA A 88 -12.75 -2.35 -16.29
C ALA A 88 -12.53 -1.49 -17.55
N ARG A 89 -11.30 -1.02 -17.79
CA ARG A 89 -10.93 -0.19 -18.95
C ARG A 89 -10.36 -0.98 -20.12
N ARG A 90 -10.18 -2.29 -20.02
CA ARG A 90 -9.84 -3.15 -21.17
C ARG A 90 -11.12 -3.56 -21.91
N PRO A 91 -11.35 -3.08 -23.16
CA PRO A 91 -12.42 -3.59 -24.01
C PRO A 91 -12.16 -5.03 -24.48
#